data_AF-A0A4U1AEX3-F1
#
_entry.id   AF-A0A4U1AEX3-F1
#
_cell.length_a   1.000
_cell.length_b   1.000
_cell.length_c   1.000
_cell.angle_alpha   90.00
_cell.angle_beta   90.00
_cell.angle_gamma   90.00
#
_symmetry.space_group_name_H-M   'P 1'
#
loop_
_entity.id
_entity.type
_entity.pdbx_description
1 polymer ?
#
loop_
_entity_poly.entity_id
_entity_poly.type
_entity_poly.pdbx_seq_one_letter_code
_entity_poly.pdbx_strand_id
1 'polypeptide(L)' 'MCNDGIEQLVDEAHAIFNATLVYEVIDLDDQAAREFLMKAYGNPKPELIDQYLEVIDKLR' A
#
# COMPACT_ATOMS: atom_id res chain seq x y z
N MET A 1 2.06 9.24 23.49
CA MET A 1 3.13 8.59 22.71
C MET A 1 2.48 7.41 22.02
N CYS A 2 1.91 7.63 20.83
CA CYS A 2 1.27 6.58 20.02
C CYS A 2 1.39 7.00 18.56
N ASN A 3 2.61 7.03 18.03
CA ASN A 3 2.85 7.20 16.59
C ASN A 3 3.24 5.86 15.93
N ASP A 4 3.50 4.83 16.74
CA ASP A 4 3.99 3.52 16.32
C ASP A 4 3.06 2.77 15.36
N GLY A 5 1.75 3.04 15.40
CA GLY A 5 0.78 2.37 14.53
C GLY A 5 0.94 2.71 13.04
N ILE A 6 1.19 3.98 12.73
CA ILE A 6 1.38 4.43 11.35
C ILE A 6 2.72 3.92 10.82
N GLU A 7 3.78 4.03 11.62
CA GLU A 7 5.11 3.55 11.25
C GLU A 7 5.11 2.04 10.97
N GLN A 8 4.40 1.25 11.80
CA GLN A 8 4.27 -0.19 11.60
C GLN A 8 3.48 -0.55 10.35
N LEU A 9 2.39 0.18 10.04
CA LEU A 9 1.63 -0.02 8.81
C LEU A 9 2.44 0.36 7.56
N VAL A 10 3.24 1.42 7.63
CA VAL A 10 4.16 1.79 6.53
C VAL A 10 5.22 0.70 6.33
N ASP A 11 5.79 0.15 7.40
CA ASP A 11 6.75 -0.96 7.32
C ASP A 11 6.11 -2.22 6.71
N GLU A 12 4.85 -2.51 7.07
CA GLU A 12 4.08 -3.64 6.53
C GLU A 12 3.77 -3.46 5.04
N ALA A 13 3.37 -2.27 4.61
CA ALA A 13 3.19 -1.92 3.19
C ALA A 13 4.51 -2.00 2.40
N HIS A 14 5.61 -1.56 3.01
CA HIS A 14 6.96 -1.74 2.47
C HIS A 14 7.37 -3.21 2.41
N ALA A 15 6.96 -4.07 3.34
CA ALA A 15 7.26 -5.50 3.26
C ALA A 15 6.53 -6.19 2.10
N ILE A 16 5.31 -5.74 1.75
CA ILE A 16 4.50 -6.32 0.67
C ILE A 16 5.04 -5.93 -0.70
N PHE A 17 5.27 -4.64 -0.93
CA PHE A 17 5.66 -4.12 -2.25
C PHE A 17 7.03 -3.45 -2.32
N ASN A 18 7.82 -3.43 -1.25
CA ASN A 18 9.04 -2.61 -1.16
C ASN A 18 8.76 -1.14 -1.58
N ALA A 19 7.52 -0.69 -1.34
CA ALA A 19 6.90 0.42 -2.02
C ALA A 19 7.24 1.74 -1.35
N THR A 20 8.20 2.47 -1.90
CA THR A 20 8.47 3.87 -1.53
C THR A 20 7.27 4.83 -1.79
N LEU A 21 6.12 4.30 -2.22
CA LEU A 21 4.99 5.02 -2.81
C LEU A 21 3.73 4.95 -1.94
N VAL A 22 3.81 4.45 -0.69
CA VAL A 22 2.69 4.39 0.28
C VAL A 22 1.93 5.72 0.36
N TYR A 23 2.65 6.82 0.46
CA TYR A 23 2.07 8.17 0.51
C TYR A 23 1.47 8.65 -0.82
N GLU A 24 1.89 8.09 -1.97
CA GLU A 24 1.23 8.37 -3.24
C GLU A 24 -0.03 7.54 -3.41
N VAL A 25 -0.08 6.34 -2.81
CA VAL A 25 -1.23 5.44 -2.94
C VAL A 25 -2.32 5.71 -1.90
N ILE A 26 -1.99 6.23 -0.72
CA ILE A 26 -2.97 6.55 0.34
C ILE A 26 -3.99 7.63 -0.06
N ASP A 27 -3.60 8.52 -0.98
CA ASP A 27 -4.47 9.58 -1.51
C ASP A 27 -5.31 9.09 -2.71
N LEU A 28 -4.96 7.94 -3.30
CA LEU A 28 -5.66 7.36 -4.46
C LEU A 28 -6.86 6.52 -4.03
N ASP A 29 -7.86 6.46 -4.89
CA ASP A 29 -8.94 5.47 -4.79
C ASP A 29 -8.43 4.05 -5.07
N ASP A 30 -9.07 3.02 -4.48
CA ASP A 30 -8.74 1.59 -4.66
C ASP A 30 -8.47 1.19 -6.11
N GLN A 31 -9.27 1.69 -7.05
CA GLN A 31 -9.11 1.39 -8.47
C GLN A 31 -7.82 1.99 -9.03
N ALA A 32 -7.55 3.27 -8.74
CA ALA A 32 -6.34 3.96 -9.17
C ALA A 32 -5.10 3.38 -8.51
N ALA A 33 -5.17 3.03 -7.23
CA ALA A 33 -4.14 2.33 -6.49
C ALA A 33 -3.81 0.96 -7.11
N ARG A 34 -4.82 0.17 -7.48
CA ARG A 34 -4.66 -1.10 -8.21
C ARG A 34 -3.95 -0.92 -9.54
N GLU A 35 -4.40 0.02 -10.36
CA GLU A 35 -3.79 0.29 -11.67
C GLU A 35 -2.34 0.77 -11.52
N PHE A 36 -2.07 1.61 -10.53
CA PHE A 36 -0.73 2.09 -10.21
C PHE A 36 0.18 0.94 -9.80
N LEU A 37 -0.25 0.07 -8.89
CA LEU A 37 0.52 -1.11 -8.46
C LEU A 37 0.74 -2.09 -9.61
N MET A 38 -0.27 -2.33 -10.45
CA MET A 38 -0.11 -3.17 -11.63
C MET A 38 0.92 -2.62 -12.61
N LYS A 39 0.96 -1.30 -12.80
CA LYS A 39 1.90 -0.61 -13.68
C LYS A 39 3.31 -0.53 -13.09
N ALA A 40 3.43 -0.25 -11.79
CA ALA A 40 4.71 -0.12 -11.09
C ALA A 40 5.42 -1.47 -10.95
N TYR A 41 4.67 -2.55 -10.69
CA TYR A 41 5.23 -3.87 -10.41
C TYR A 41 5.03 -4.89 -11.54
N GLY A 42 4.41 -4.49 -12.64
CA GLY A 42 4.32 -5.31 -13.85
C GLY A 42 3.53 -6.60 -13.65
N ASN A 43 2.27 -6.46 -13.19
CA ASN A 43 1.33 -7.56 -12.93
C ASN A 43 1.61 -8.40 -11.67
N PRO A 44 1.60 -7.77 -10.47
CA PRO A 44 1.75 -8.49 -9.21
C PRO A 44 0.52 -9.36 -8.90
N LYS A 45 0.68 -10.30 -7.98
CA LYS A 45 -0.43 -11.19 -7.56
C LYS A 45 -1.57 -10.35 -6.97
N PRO A 46 -2.84 -10.61 -7.34
CA PRO A 46 -3.98 -9.88 -6.80
C PRO A 46 -4.04 -9.94 -5.28
N GLU A 47 -3.67 -11.07 -4.67
CA GLU A 47 -3.59 -11.24 -3.21
C GLU A 47 -2.62 -10.27 -2.52
N LEU A 48 -1.54 -9.86 -3.19
CA LEU A 48 -0.60 -8.87 -2.65
C LEU A 48 -1.17 -7.46 -2.77
N ILE A 49 -1.92 -7.20 -3.85
CA ILE A 49 -2.59 -5.92 -4.05
C ILE A 49 -3.68 -5.73 -2.99
N ASP A 50 -4.52 -6.73 -2.76
CA ASP A 50 -5.56 -6.67 -1.72
C ASP A 50 -4.94 -6.49 -0.33
N GLN A 51 -3.90 -7.24 0.03
CA GLN A 51 -3.20 -7.05 1.31
C GLN A 51 -2.61 -5.64 1.45
N TYR A 52 -2.00 -5.13 0.38
CA TYR A 52 -1.44 -3.78 0.40
C TYR A 52 -2.54 -2.73 0.57
N LEU A 53 -3.64 -2.85 -0.18
CA LEU A 53 -4.78 -1.93 -0.07
C LEU A 53 -5.42 -1.96 1.32
N GLU A 54 -5.54 -3.13 1.95
CA GLU A 54 -6.00 -3.23 3.35
C GLU A 54 -5.10 -2.49 4.34
N VAL A 55 -3.78 -2.50 4.12
CA VAL A 55 -2.83 -1.75 4.96
C VAL A 55 -2.97 -0.24 4.71
N ILE A 56 -3.14 0.16 3.45
CA ILE A 56 -3.36 1.56 3.06
C ILE A 56 -4.68 2.09 3.62
N ASP A 57 -5.75 1.31 3.61
CA ASP A 57 -7.05 1.69 4.18
C ASP A 57 -6.96 1.96 5.69
N LYS A 58 -6.16 1.16 6.41
CA LYS A 58 -5.88 1.36 7.85
C LYS A 58 -5.04 2.60 8.15
N LEU A 59 -4.29 3.11 7.18
CA LEU A 59 -3.49 4.33 7.32
C LEU A 59 -4.32 5.62 7.14
N ARG A 60 -5.51 5.50 6.55
CA ARG A 60 -6.43 6.60 6.22
C ARG A 60 -7.28 7.04 7.41
#